data_AF-A0A673LGN8-F1
#
_entry.id   AF-A0A673LGN8-F1
#
_cell.length_a   1.000
_cell.length_b   1.000
_cell.length_c   1.000
_cell.angle_alpha   90.00
_cell.angle_beta   90.00
_cell.angle_gamma   90.00
#
_symmetry.space_group_name_H-M   'P 1'
#
loop_
_entity.id
_entity.type
_entity.pdbx_description
1 polymer ?
#
loop_
_entity_poly.entity_id
_entity_poly.type
_entity_poly.pdbx_seq_one_letter_code
_entity_poly.pdbx_strand_id
1 'polypeptide(L)'
;RRSFTCTVKEKVWLSALEGTKWLQHLSLLLKASLLVVNAVHRDRRPVLVHCSDGWDRTPQIVALSKLMLDPFYRTIEGFQVLVEAEWLDYGHKFADRCGHGENACDLNERCPVFLQWLDCVHQLQRQFPCSFEFNEAFLVLSHTYSCLFGTFLCNSVKEREEQRVQEKTCSVWSLLRPANTSFHNILYSPRSETVLHPVCHVRNLMLWSAVYLPNSAPSTPSDESCVPDSAPSASPEDTPVSR
;
A
#
# COMPACT_ATOMS: atom_id res chain seq x y z
N ARG A 1 11.84 13.77 30.94
CA ARG A 1 11.04 12.52 31.05
C ARG A 1 9.57 12.88 30.85
N ARG A 2 9.05 12.86 29.61
CA ARG A 2 7.60 12.97 29.39
C ARG A 2 7.04 11.55 29.32
N SER A 3 6.19 11.23 30.28
CA SER A 3 5.53 9.93 30.38
C SER A 3 4.50 9.82 29.25
N PHE A 4 4.65 8.83 28.38
CA PHE A 4 3.67 8.50 27.36
C PHE A 4 2.57 7.66 28.02
N THR A 5 1.49 8.30 28.44
CA THR A 5 0.27 7.58 28.81
C THR A 5 -0.46 7.20 27.52
N CYS A 6 -0.17 5.99 27.01
CA CYS A 6 -0.91 5.38 25.92
C CYS A 6 -2.40 5.25 26.31
N THR A 7 -3.28 5.89 25.55
CA THR A 7 -4.73 5.93 25.87
C THR A 7 -5.37 4.56 25.65
N VAL A 8 -6.48 4.26 26.33
CA VAL A 8 -7.20 2.97 26.15
C VAL A 8 -7.60 2.76 24.69
N LYS A 9 -8.00 3.83 23.98
CA LYS A 9 -8.34 3.81 22.55
C LYS A 9 -7.15 3.42 21.67
N GLU A 10 -5.95 3.88 22.00
CA GLU A 10 -4.72 3.55 21.29
C GLU A 10 -4.32 2.08 21.52
N LYS A 11 -4.46 1.55 22.74
CA LYS A 11 -4.21 0.12 23.02
C LYS A 11 -5.17 -0.80 22.27
N VAL A 12 -6.45 -0.44 22.22
CA VAL A 12 -7.46 -1.18 21.45
C VAL A 12 -7.14 -1.16 19.96
N TRP A 13 -6.73 -0.01 19.42
CA TRP A 13 -6.32 0.11 18.01
C TRP A 13 -5.08 -0.73 17.69
N LEU A 14 -4.03 -0.66 18.51
CA LEU A 14 -2.80 -1.45 18.32
C LEU A 14 -3.09 -2.96 18.37
N SER A 15 -3.93 -3.40 19.31
CA SER A 15 -4.35 -4.80 19.43
C SER A 15 -5.17 -5.25 18.20
N ALA A 16 -6.12 -4.43 17.73
CA ALA A 16 -6.90 -4.73 16.53
C ALA A 16 -6.01 -4.83 15.29
N LEU A 17 -5.07 -3.89 15.12
CA LEU A 17 -4.09 -3.91 14.04
C LEU A 17 -3.21 -5.17 14.11
N GLU A 18 -2.70 -5.52 15.29
CA GLU A 18 -1.93 -6.76 15.51
C GLU A 18 -2.76 -8.03 15.21
N GLY A 19 -4.06 -7.98 15.47
CA GLY A 19 -5.02 -9.03 15.14
C GLY A 19 -5.12 -9.29 13.64
N THR A 20 -4.98 -8.27 12.79
CA THR A 20 -5.04 -8.40 11.32
C THR A 20 -3.88 -9.17 10.70
N LYS A 21 -2.74 -9.26 11.41
CA LYS A 21 -1.47 -9.78 10.90
C LYS A 21 -0.89 -9.08 9.65
N TRP A 22 -1.48 -7.96 9.21
CA TRP A 22 -1.06 -7.28 7.99
C TRP A 22 0.43 -6.89 8.01
N LEU A 23 0.85 -6.16 9.05
CA LEU A 23 2.25 -5.76 9.20
C LEU A 23 3.20 -6.95 9.40
N GLN A 24 2.73 -8.05 9.98
CA GLN A 24 3.50 -9.29 10.07
C GLN A 24 3.78 -9.86 8.68
N HIS A 25 2.78 -9.87 7.78
CA HIS A 25 2.97 -10.31 6.40
C HIS A 25 3.94 -9.41 5.62
N LEU A 26 3.83 -8.08 5.74
CA LEU A 26 4.79 -7.16 5.15
C LEU A 26 6.22 -7.39 5.66
N SER A 27 6.37 -7.59 6.97
CA SER A 27 7.64 -7.93 7.60
C SER A 27 8.24 -9.21 7.01
N LEU A 28 7.44 -10.26 6.82
CA LEU A 28 7.91 -11.51 6.23
C LEU A 28 8.35 -11.32 4.78
N LEU A 29 7.60 -10.53 4.00
CA LEU A 29 7.92 -10.27 2.59
C LEU A 29 9.21 -9.45 2.43
N LEU A 30 9.38 -8.41 3.23
CA LEU A 30 10.62 -7.63 3.28
C LEU A 30 11.81 -8.48 3.72
N LYS A 31 11.65 -9.36 4.73
CA LYS A 31 12.70 -10.29 5.16
C LYS A 31 13.09 -11.27 4.05
N ALA A 32 12.11 -11.87 3.38
CA ALA A 32 12.37 -12.80 2.28
C ALA A 32 13.14 -12.12 1.14
N SER A 33 12.73 -10.91 0.77
CA SER A 33 13.43 -10.10 -0.24
C SER A 33 14.85 -9.74 0.20
N LEU A 34 15.03 -9.34 1.46
CA LEU A 34 16.35 -9.02 2.01
C LEU A 34 17.29 -10.24 2.04
N LEU A 35 16.76 -11.47 2.19
CA LEU A 35 17.56 -12.70 2.05
C LEU A 35 18.10 -12.84 0.62
N VAL A 36 17.27 -12.59 -0.40
CA VAL A 36 17.69 -12.59 -1.82
C VAL A 36 18.75 -11.52 -2.07
N VAL A 37 18.50 -10.28 -1.61
CA VAL A 37 19.44 -9.15 -1.73
C VAL A 37 20.80 -9.51 -1.13
N ASN A 38 20.84 -10.06 0.07
CA ASN A 38 22.09 -10.45 0.73
C ASN A 38 22.81 -11.58 -0.02
N ALA A 39 22.08 -12.60 -0.48
CA ALA A 39 22.67 -13.70 -1.23
C ALA A 39 23.32 -13.22 -2.55
N VAL A 40 22.66 -12.30 -3.26
CA VAL A 40 23.16 -11.74 -4.53
C VAL A 40 24.28 -10.72 -4.31
N HIS A 41 24.04 -9.71 -3.47
CA HIS A 41 24.95 -8.58 -3.31
C HIS A 41 26.18 -8.90 -2.46
N ARG A 42 25.97 -9.53 -1.30
CA ARG A 42 27.05 -9.81 -0.34
C ARG A 42 27.71 -11.15 -0.61
N ASP A 43 26.90 -12.20 -0.76
CA ASP A 43 27.43 -13.56 -0.85
C ASP A 43 27.80 -13.95 -2.29
N ARG A 44 27.44 -13.12 -3.30
CA ARG A 44 27.74 -13.32 -4.73
C ARG A 44 27.24 -14.67 -5.27
N ARG A 45 26.06 -15.10 -4.81
CA ARG A 45 25.43 -16.37 -5.22
C ARG A 45 24.19 -16.14 -6.08
N PRO A 46 23.98 -16.96 -7.13
CA PRO A 46 22.72 -16.95 -7.86
C PRO A 46 21.59 -17.46 -6.95
N VAL A 47 20.39 -16.93 -7.13
CA VAL A 47 19.20 -17.28 -6.36
C VAL A 47 18.07 -17.62 -7.30
N LEU A 48 17.41 -18.75 -7.06
CA LEU A 48 16.14 -19.10 -7.69
C LEU A 48 15.01 -18.82 -6.70
N VAL A 49 14.05 -18.00 -7.08
CA VAL A 49 12.85 -17.71 -6.29
C VAL A 49 11.66 -18.39 -6.94
N HIS A 50 10.90 -19.18 -6.19
CA HIS A 50 9.65 -19.77 -6.66
C HIS A 50 8.63 -19.88 -5.51
N CYS A 51 7.36 -20.06 -5.87
CA CYS A 51 6.31 -20.46 -4.95
C CYS A 51 5.60 -21.71 -5.50
N SER A 52 4.28 -21.85 -5.30
CA SER A 52 3.49 -22.94 -5.87
C SER A 52 3.37 -22.77 -7.39
N ASP A 53 2.70 -21.70 -7.83
CA ASP A 53 2.45 -21.42 -9.26
C ASP A 53 3.39 -20.36 -9.86
N GLY A 54 4.09 -19.61 -9.01
CA GLY A 54 5.10 -18.64 -9.44
C GLY A 54 4.59 -17.23 -9.76
N TRP A 55 3.28 -16.96 -9.75
CA TRP A 55 2.73 -15.66 -10.18
C TRP A 55 2.26 -14.72 -9.05
N ASP A 56 2.33 -15.15 -7.78
CA ASP A 56 1.90 -14.32 -6.62
C ASP A 56 3.08 -13.90 -5.74
N ARG A 57 3.58 -14.82 -4.90
CA ARG A 57 4.68 -14.52 -3.96
C ARG A 57 6.04 -14.31 -4.63
N THR A 58 6.27 -14.97 -5.76
CA THR A 58 7.52 -14.83 -6.51
C THR A 58 7.72 -13.40 -7.01
N PRO A 59 6.79 -12.77 -7.78
CA PRO A 59 7.00 -11.41 -8.25
C PRO A 59 7.07 -10.40 -7.10
N GLN A 60 6.34 -10.62 -5.99
CA GLN A 60 6.51 -9.80 -4.78
C GLN A 60 7.97 -9.77 -4.29
N ILE A 61 8.59 -10.94 -4.13
CA ILE A 61 9.96 -11.07 -3.62
C ILE A 61 10.98 -10.58 -4.65
N VAL A 62 10.83 -10.98 -5.91
CA VAL A 62 11.77 -10.63 -6.98
C VAL A 62 11.76 -9.12 -7.23
N ALA A 63 10.57 -8.51 -7.37
CA ALA A 63 10.45 -7.08 -7.62
C ALA A 63 10.94 -6.23 -6.43
N LEU A 64 10.65 -6.64 -5.18
CA LEU A 64 11.22 -5.98 -4.01
C LEU A 64 12.74 -6.09 -3.95
N SER A 65 13.29 -7.26 -4.29
CA SER A 65 14.74 -7.47 -4.31
C SER A 65 15.40 -6.59 -5.37
N LYS A 66 14.79 -6.47 -6.55
CA LYS A 66 15.24 -5.58 -7.63
C LYS A 66 15.23 -4.11 -7.21
N LEU A 67 14.18 -3.63 -6.54
CA LEU A 67 14.13 -2.27 -5.99
C LEU A 67 15.23 -1.99 -4.96
N MET A 68 15.54 -2.99 -4.13
CA MET A 68 16.61 -2.88 -3.14
C MET A 68 17.99 -2.95 -3.77
N LEU A 69 18.19 -3.64 -4.89
CA LEU A 69 19.50 -3.86 -5.52
C LEU A 69 19.89 -2.80 -6.55
N ASP A 70 18.93 -2.29 -7.31
CA ASP A 70 19.20 -1.46 -8.49
C ASP A 70 18.50 -0.09 -8.39
N PRO A 71 19.24 1.03 -8.41
CA PRO A 71 18.69 2.38 -8.48
C PRO A 71 17.76 2.64 -9.67
N PHE A 72 17.94 1.94 -10.80
CA PHE A 72 17.10 2.13 -11.98
C PHE A 72 15.63 1.91 -11.65
N TYR A 73 15.29 0.82 -10.96
CA TYR A 73 13.89 0.51 -10.62
C TYR A 73 13.25 1.50 -9.62
N ARG A 74 14.04 2.41 -9.05
CA ARG A 74 13.57 3.45 -8.14
C ARG A 74 13.28 4.78 -8.85
N THR A 75 13.49 4.85 -10.17
CA THR A 75 12.99 5.94 -11.02
C THR A 75 11.54 5.68 -11.42
N ILE A 76 10.83 6.71 -11.89
CA ILE A 76 9.47 6.57 -12.43
C ILE A 76 9.47 5.56 -13.59
N GLU A 77 10.39 5.73 -14.53
CA GLU A 77 10.52 4.84 -15.69
C GLU A 77 10.88 3.41 -15.27
N GLY A 78 11.88 3.24 -14.42
CA GLY A 78 12.31 1.92 -13.99
C GLY A 78 11.23 1.20 -13.19
N PHE A 79 10.46 1.91 -12.36
CA PHE A 79 9.34 1.30 -11.66
C PHE A 79 8.25 0.80 -12.62
N GLN A 80 7.94 1.55 -13.68
CA GLN A 80 7.02 1.12 -14.73
C GLN A 80 7.52 -0.16 -15.41
N VAL A 81 8.79 -0.18 -15.81
CA VAL A 81 9.44 -1.36 -16.40
C VAL A 81 9.39 -2.55 -15.44
N LEU A 82 9.61 -2.32 -14.14
CA LEU A 82 9.55 -3.38 -13.14
C LEU A 82 8.14 -3.98 -13.02
N VAL A 83 7.10 -3.14 -13.02
CA VAL A 83 5.71 -3.60 -12.94
C VAL A 83 5.30 -4.34 -14.22
N GLU A 84 5.61 -3.78 -15.39
CA GLU A 84 5.35 -4.44 -16.68
C GLU A 84 6.02 -5.81 -16.75
N ALA A 85 7.32 -5.89 -16.44
CA ALA A 85 8.03 -7.17 -16.49
C ALA A 85 7.56 -8.14 -15.40
N GLU A 86 7.75 -7.80 -14.12
CA GLU A 86 7.60 -8.76 -13.02
C GLU A 86 6.15 -9.12 -12.72
N TRP A 87 5.20 -8.23 -13.02
CA TRP A 87 3.80 -8.46 -12.70
C TRP A 87 2.96 -8.77 -13.92
N LEU A 88 3.06 -7.97 -14.98
CA LEU A 88 2.20 -8.12 -16.15
C LEU A 88 2.73 -9.24 -17.05
N ASP A 89 3.98 -9.21 -17.46
CA ASP A 89 4.56 -10.17 -18.40
C ASP A 89 4.68 -11.58 -17.80
N TYR A 90 5.12 -11.67 -16.54
CA TYR A 90 5.17 -12.95 -15.81
C TYR A 90 3.79 -13.47 -15.33
N GLY A 91 2.70 -12.79 -15.69
CA GLY A 91 1.36 -13.35 -15.61
C GLY A 91 0.73 -13.35 -14.23
N HIS A 92 0.98 -12.31 -13.42
CA HIS A 92 0.16 -12.10 -12.23
C HIS A 92 -1.30 -11.92 -12.65
N LYS A 93 -2.19 -12.69 -12.02
CA LYS A 93 -3.61 -12.79 -12.37
C LYS A 93 -4.41 -11.58 -11.87
N PHE A 94 -4.14 -10.40 -12.40
CA PHE A 94 -4.76 -9.16 -11.92
C PHE A 94 -6.29 -9.19 -11.96
N ALA A 95 -6.90 -9.73 -13.03
CA ALA A 95 -8.34 -9.81 -13.12
C ALA A 95 -8.94 -10.68 -12.01
N ASP A 96 -8.42 -11.89 -11.81
CA ASP A 96 -8.90 -12.79 -10.76
C ASP A 96 -8.67 -12.20 -9.36
N ARG A 97 -7.45 -11.70 -9.10
CA ARG A 97 -7.02 -11.18 -7.79
C ARG A 97 -7.77 -9.91 -7.38
N CYS A 98 -8.11 -9.05 -8.33
CA CYS A 98 -8.88 -7.84 -8.10
C CYS A 98 -10.40 -8.06 -8.17
N GLY A 99 -10.85 -9.24 -8.59
CA GLY A 99 -12.26 -9.55 -8.77
C GLY A 99 -12.89 -8.83 -9.98
N HIS A 100 -12.12 -8.66 -11.05
CA HIS A 100 -12.57 -8.15 -12.34
C HIS A 100 -12.84 -9.32 -13.31
N GLY A 101 -13.74 -9.14 -14.27
CA GLY A 101 -13.98 -10.12 -15.33
C GLY A 101 -14.93 -11.27 -14.94
N GLU A 102 -14.90 -12.35 -15.72
CA GLU A 102 -15.89 -13.45 -15.65
C GLU A 102 -15.84 -14.23 -14.33
N ASN A 103 -14.66 -14.34 -13.71
CA ASN A 103 -14.45 -15.02 -12.43
C ASN A 103 -14.62 -14.09 -11.22
N ALA A 104 -15.16 -12.87 -11.40
CA ALA A 104 -15.33 -11.92 -10.30
C ALA A 104 -16.08 -12.53 -9.10
N CYS A 105 -16.97 -13.50 -9.31
CA CYS A 105 -17.74 -14.13 -8.25
C CYS A 105 -16.94 -15.12 -7.37
N ASP A 106 -15.76 -15.58 -7.81
CA ASP A 106 -14.94 -16.47 -7.00
C ASP A 106 -14.16 -15.68 -5.95
N LEU A 107 -14.67 -15.69 -4.72
CA LEU A 107 -14.06 -14.99 -3.60
C LEU A 107 -12.74 -15.63 -3.14
N ASN A 108 -12.46 -16.90 -3.48
CA ASN A 108 -11.23 -17.59 -3.07
C ASN A 108 -10.01 -17.15 -3.88
N GLU A 109 -10.22 -16.68 -5.12
CA GLU A 109 -9.16 -16.20 -6.00
C GLU A 109 -8.81 -14.72 -5.75
N ARG A 110 -9.65 -13.99 -5.01
CA ARG A 110 -9.42 -12.58 -4.68
C ARG A 110 -8.38 -12.44 -3.57
N CYS A 111 -7.32 -11.67 -3.82
CA CYS A 111 -6.26 -11.46 -2.85
C CYS A 111 -5.48 -10.16 -3.14
N PRO A 112 -5.15 -9.33 -2.12
CA PRO A 112 -4.48 -8.05 -2.31
C PRO A 112 -2.95 -8.19 -2.51
N VAL A 113 -2.51 -9.10 -3.38
CA VAL A 113 -1.09 -9.46 -3.57
C VAL A 113 -0.26 -8.26 -4.06
N PHE A 114 -0.74 -7.57 -5.09
CA PHE A 114 -0.07 -6.37 -5.62
C PHE A 114 -0.11 -5.19 -4.65
N LEU A 115 -1.25 -4.99 -3.96
CA LEU A 115 -1.37 -3.97 -2.92
C LEU A 115 -0.39 -4.22 -1.76
N GLN A 116 -0.24 -5.47 -1.33
CA GLN A 116 0.73 -5.86 -0.31
C GLN A 116 2.17 -5.54 -0.73
N TRP A 117 2.49 -5.75 -2.01
CA TRP A 117 3.79 -5.37 -2.56
C TRP A 117 3.99 -3.85 -2.56
N LEU A 118 3.00 -3.09 -3.03
CA LEU A 118 3.05 -1.62 -3.01
C LEU A 118 3.20 -1.07 -1.59
N ASP A 119 2.56 -1.67 -0.59
CA ASP A 119 2.76 -1.30 0.82
C ASP A 119 4.22 -1.56 1.23
N CYS A 120 4.83 -2.69 0.86
CA CYS A 120 6.26 -2.89 1.09
C CYS A 120 7.14 -1.83 0.39
N VAL A 121 6.81 -1.37 -0.82
CA VAL A 121 7.50 -0.25 -1.49
C VAL A 121 7.34 1.05 -0.69
N HIS A 122 6.14 1.33 -0.21
CA HIS A 122 5.89 2.46 0.67
C HIS A 122 6.71 2.37 1.98
N GLN A 123 6.85 1.19 2.60
CA GLN A 123 7.75 1.00 3.74
C GLN A 123 9.20 1.34 3.39
N LEU A 124 9.67 1.00 2.17
CA LEU A 124 11.01 1.37 1.70
C LEU A 124 11.14 2.88 1.51
N GLN A 125 10.18 3.55 0.86
CA GLN A 125 10.20 5.01 0.70
C GLN A 125 10.31 5.73 2.05
N ARG A 126 9.60 5.22 3.06
CA ARG A 126 9.64 5.80 4.42
C ARG A 126 10.99 5.62 5.12
N GLN A 127 11.66 4.50 4.91
CA GLN A 127 12.99 4.25 5.48
C GLN A 127 14.11 4.95 4.68
N PHE A 128 13.89 5.20 3.38
CA PHE A 128 14.87 5.76 2.46
C PHE A 128 14.27 6.93 1.65
N PRO A 129 14.02 8.08 2.31
CA PRO A 129 13.25 9.19 1.72
C PRO A 129 13.89 9.84 0.48
N CYS A 130 15.18 9.67 0.27
CA CYS A 130 15.90 10.27 -0.88
C CYS A 130 16.17 9.26 -2.02
N SER A 131 15.75 7.99 -1.86
CA SER A 131 16.17 6.90 -2.73
C SER A 131 15.24 6.63 -3.91
N PHE A 132 14.02 7.19 -3.89
CA PHE A 132 12.96 6.97 -4.88
C PHE A 132 12.60 8.28 -5.56
N GLU A 133 12.51 8.28 -6.89
CA GLU A 133 12.12 9.44 -7.70
C GLU A 133 10.63 9.76 -7.56
N PHE A 134 9.80 8.72 -7.43
CA PHE A 134 8.36 8.88 -7.30
C PHE A 134 7.94 9.04 -5.83
N ASN A 135 6.82 9.74 -5.61
CA ASN A 135 6.24 9.99 -4.29
C ASN A 135 5.15 8.97 -3.92
N GLU A 136 4.50 9.17 -2.77
CA GLU A 136 3.42 8.29 -2.29
C GLU A 136 2.19 8.30 -3.22
N ALA A 137 1.84 9.46 -3.79
CA ALA A 137 0.67 9.59 -4.68
C ALA A 137 0.83 8.76 -5.96
N PHE A 138 2.06 8.62 -6.47
CA PHE A 138 2.36 7.72 -7.58
C PHE A 138 2.03 6.25 -7.25
N LEU A 139 2.37 5.79 -6.04
CA LEU A 139 2.02 4.43 -5.59
C LEU A 139 0.51 4.25 -5.43
N VAL A 140 -0.18 5.26 -4.88
CA VAL A 140 -1.63 5.23 -4.69
C VAL A 140 -2.38 5.14 -6.01
N LEU A 141 -1.97 5.91 -7.03
CA LEU A 141 -2.58 5.85 -8.36
C LEU A 141 -2.19 4.60 -9.15
N SER A 142 -1.11 3.93 -8.76
CA SER A 142 -0.73 2.63 -9.32
C SER A 142 -1.59 1.49 -8.77
N HIS A 143 -2.51 1.73 -7.83
CA HIS A 143 -3.42 0.70 -7.33
C HIS A 143 -4.42 0.23 -8.40
N THR A 144 -4.64 -1.08 -8.42
CA THR A 144 -5.30 -1.81 -9.50
C THR A 144 -6.83 -1.74 -9.47
N TYR A 145 -7.43 -1.30 -8.36
CA TYR A 145 -8.88 -1.43 -8.12
C TYR A 145 -9.76 -0.38 -8.82
N SER A 146 -9.19 0.63 -9.49
CA SER A 146 -10.00 1.68 -10.13
C SER A 146 -10.63 1.25 -11.45
N CYS A 147 -10.12 0.21 -12.13
CA CYS A 147 -10.49 -0.18 -13.49
C CYS A 147 -10.45 0.96 -14.53
N LEU A 148 -9.84 2.10 -14.21
CA LEU A 148 -9.87 3.28 -15.06
C LEU A 148 -8.94 3.12 -16.28
N PHE A 149 -7.94 2.25 -16.17
CA PHE A 149 -6.92 1.99 -17.16
C PHE A 149 -6.88 0.51 -17.52
N GLY A 150 -6.46 0.21 -18.76
CA GLY A 150 -6.32 -1.17 -19.21
C GLY A 150 -5.09 -1.89 -18.70
N THR A 151 -4.14 -1.18 -18.08
CA THR A 151 -2.84 -1.72 -17.66
C THR A 151 -2.97 -2.98 -16.80
N PHE A 152 -3.92 -3.01 -15.87
CA PHE A 152 -4.11 -4.12 -14.93
C PHE A 152 -5.33 -4.98 -15.26
N LEU A 153 -5.76 -5.01 -16.52
CA LEU A 153 -6.79 -5.92 -17.00
C LEU A 153 -6.20 -7.27 -17.41
N CYS A 154 -7.07 -8.29 -17.44
CA CYS A 154 -6.76 -9.69 -17.77
C CYS A 154 -5.74 -10.34 -16.82
N ASN A 155 -5.47 -11.63 -17.05
CA ASN A 155 -4.58 -12.43 -16.21
C ASN A 155 -3.24 -12.76 -16.88
N SER A 156 -3.11 -12.53 -18.18
CA SER A 156 -1.90 -12.86 -18.94
C SER A 156 -1.68 -11.93 -20.13
N VAL A 157 -0.45 -11.91 -20.66
CA VAL A 157 -0.10 -11.18 -21.90
C VAL A 157 -0.98 -11.66 -23.06
N LYS A 158 -1.11 -12.99 -23.19
CA LYS A 158 -1.94 -13.62 -24.22
C LYS A 158 -3.38 -13.11 -24.20
N GLU A 159 -4.01 -13.06 -23.02
CA GLU A 159 -5.38 -12.54 -22.90
C GLU A 159 -5.46 -11.05 -23.26
N ARG A 160 -4.47 -10.24 -22.87
CA ARG A 160 -4.44 -8.81 -23.21
C ARG A 160 -4.34 -8.57 -24.71
N GLU A 161 -3.58 -9.41 -25.42
CA GLU A 161 -3.47 -9.39 -26.89
C GLU A 161 -4.78 -9.81 -27.55
N GLU A 162 -5.37 -10.93 -27.13
CA GLU A 162 -6.64 -11.46 -27.67
C GLU A 162 -7.78 -10.45 -27.49
N GLN A 163 -7.81 -9.76 -26.35
CA GLN A 163 -8.81 -8.73 -26.06
C GLN A 163 -8.49 -7.36 -26.67
N ARG A 164 -7.30 -7.19 -27.27
CA ARG A 164 -6.79 -5.93 -27.84
C ARG A 164 -6.85 -4.77 -26.84
N VAL A 165 -6.42 -5.02 -25.60
CA VAL A 165 -6.51 -4.05 -24.49
C VAL A 165 -5.78 -2.75 -24.85
N GLN A 166 -4.60 -2.83 -25.43
CA GLN A 166 -3.80 -1.65 -25.81
C GLN A 166 -4.48 -0.75 -26.86
N GLU A 167 -5.33 -1.32 -27.72
CA GLU A 167 -6.08 -0.55 -28.73
C GLU A 167 -7.37 0.05 -28.15
N LYS A 168 -7.97 -0.63 -27.17
CA LYS A 168 -9.29 -0.27 -26.63
C LYS A 168 -9.23 0.60 -25.38
N THR A 169 -8.06 0.72 -24.74
CA THR A 169 -7.93 1.34 -23.42
C THR A 169 -6.69 2.22 -23.33
N CYS A 170 -6.67 3.12 -22.35
CA CYS A 170 -5.48 3.90 -22.01
C CYS A 170 -4.63 3.17 -20.96
N SER A 171 -3.31 3.32 -21.07
CA SER A 171 -2.38 2.87 -20.03
C SER A 171 -2.31 3.88 -18.88
N VAL A 172 -2.22 3.38 -17.63
CA VAL A 172 -1.97 4.20 -16.44
C VAL A 172 -0.64 4.95 -16.53
N TRP A 173 0.34 4.38 -17.26
CA TRP A 173 1.64 5.00 -17.47
C TRP A 173 1.56 6.29 -18.28
N SER A 174 0.50 6.47 -19.10
CA SER A 174 0.22 7.74 -19.78
C SER A 174 -0.19 8.85 -18.82
N LEU A 175 -0.76 8.52 -17.67
CA LEU A 175 -1.02 9.48 -16.58
C LEU A 175 0.25 9.68 -15.73
N LEU A 176 0.92 8.58 -15.40
CA LEU A 176 2.09 8.52 -14.53
C LEU A 176 3.42 8.79 -15.27
N ARG A 177 3.39 9.63 -16.31
CA ARG A 177 4.58 9.94 -17.12
C ARG A 177 5.62 10.71 -16.31
N PRO A 178 6.94 10.52 -16.58
CA PRO A 178 8.00 11.30 -15.94
C PRO A 178 7.84 12.81 -16.05
N ALA A 179 7.21 13.31 -17.12
CA ALA A 179 6.92 14.73 -17.31
C ALA A 179 5.91 15.32 -16.30
N ASN A 180 5.13 14.48 -15.60
CA ASN A 180 4.17 14.93 -14.60
C ASN A 180 4.85 15.11 -13.24
N THR A 181 5.24 16.34 -12.94
CA THR A 181 5.97 16.72 -11.72
C THR A 181 5.21 16.45 -10.42
N SER A 182 3.88 16.28 -10.48
CA SER A 182 3.04 15.99 -9.30
C SER A 182 3.39 14.65 -8.63
N PHE A 183 4.05 13.75 -9.36
CA PHE A 183 4.44 12.43 -8.86
C PHE A 183 5.90 12.35 -8.42
N HIS A 184 6.65 13.46 -8.53
CA HIS A 184 8.05 13.50 -8.14
C HIS A 184 8.21 13.68 -6.64
N ASN A 185 9.21 13.00 -6.10
CA ASN A 185 9.72 13.18 -4.76
C ASN A 185 10.83 14.25 -4.79
N ILE A 186 10.57 15.38 -4.16
CA ILE A 186 11.50 16.52 -4.11
C ILE A 186 12.82 16.15 -3.39
N LEU A 187 12.80 15.14 -2.53
CA LEU A 187 13.98 14.67 -1.80
C LEU A 187 14.85 13.71 -2.61
N TYR A 188 14.41 13.30 -3.80
CA TYR A 188 15.13 12.30 -4.60
C TYR A 188 16.55 12.75 -4.92
N SER A 189 17.51 11.86 -4.65
CA SER A 189 18.91 12.03 -5.02
C SER A 189 19.37 10.84 -5.85
N PRO A 190 19.78 11.05 -7.13
CA PRO A 190 20.34 9.99 -7.98
C PRO A 190 21.65 9.39 -7.41
N ARG A 191 22.30 10.11 -6.49
CA ARG A 191 23.53 9.68 -5.79
C ARG A 191 23.25 9.03 -4.42
N SER A 192 22.00 8.66 -4.16
CA SER A 192 21.60 7.92 -2.95
C SER A 192 22.22 6.52 -2.91
N GLU A 193 21.99 5.80 -1.80
CA GLU A 193 22.48 4.44 -1.60
C GLU A 193 22.20 3.54 -2.81
N THR A 194 23.21 2.81 -3.25
CA THR A 194 23.10 1.91 -4.40
C THR A 194 22.27 0.68 -4.07
N VAL A 195 22.43 0.13 -2.85
CA VAL A 195 21.70 -1.04 -2.37
C VAL A 195 21.04 -0.72 -1.03
N LEU A 196 19.74 -0.99 -0.90
CA LEU A 196 18.95 -0.70 0.28
C LEU A 196 18.85 -1.91 1.21
N HIS A 197 19.09 -1.70 2.51
CA HIS A 197 18.98 -2.73 3.55
C HIS A 197 17.95 -2.32 4.62
N PRO A 198 16.64 -2.52 4.37
CA PRO A 198 15.58 -2.08 5.28
C PRO A 198 15.56 -2.81 6.62
N VAL A 199 15.11 -2.12 7.65
CA VAL A 199 14.67 -2.73 8.91
C VAL A 199 13.30 -3.39 8.69
N CYS A 200 13.25 -4.70 8.84
CA CYS A 200 12.05 -5.50 8.53
C CYS A 200 11.24 -5.92 9.76
N HIS A 201 11.52 -5.38 10.95
CA HIS A 201 10.77 -5.72 12.16
C HIS A 201 9.41 -5.02 12.16
N VAL A 202 8.35 -5.73 12.57
CA VAL A 202 6.97 -5.20 12.62
C VAL A 202 6.87 -3.85 13.34
N ARG A 203 7.63 -3.67 14.44
CA ARG A 203 7.67 -2.41 15.21
C ARG A 203 8.19 -1.19 14.43
N ASN A 204 8.88 -1.42 13.31
CA ASN A 204 9.43 -0.39 12.44
C ASN A 204 8.57 -0.15 11.20
N LEU A 205 7.53 -0.96 11.00
CA LEU A 205 6.57 -0.78 9.93
C LEU A 205 5.40 0.06 10.45
N MET A 206 4.76 0.82 9.55
CA MET A 206 3.56 1.59 9.91
C MET A 206 2.44 1.31 8.93
N LEU A 207 1.22 1.37 9.43
CA LEU A 207 0.03 1.29 8.59
C LEU A 207 0.06 2.41 7.54
N TRP A 208 -0.20 2.06 6.29
CA TRP A 208 -0.31 3.04 5.20
C TRP A 208 -1.65 3.78 5.26
N SER A 209 -1.70 4.81 6.12
CA SER A 209 -2.93 5.53 6.44
C SER A 209 -3.63 6.13 5.21
N ALA A 210 -2.90 6.61 4.20
CA ALA A 210 -3.51 7.19 3.01
C ALA A 210 -4.39 6.18 2.23
N VAL A 211 -4.04 4.90 2.27
CA VAL A 211 -4.78 3.83 1.57
C VAL A 211 -5.82 3.21 2.49
N TYR A 212 -5.47 2.93 3.74
CA TYR A 212 -6.34 2.17 4.66
C TYR A 212 -7.26 3.04 5.52
N LEU A 213 -6.99 4.34 5.65
CA LEU A 213 -7.74 5.30 6.46
C LEU A 213 -8.03 6.63 5.73
N PRO A 214 -8.60 6.61 4.51
CA PRO A 214 -8.74 7.80 3.65
C PRO A 214 -9.59 8.93 4.26
N ASN A 215 -10.41 8.66 5.29
CA ASN A 215 -11.28 9.64 5.96
C ASN A 215 -10.76 10.15 7.31
N SER A 216 -9.48 9.98 7.63
CA SER A 216 -8.88 10.62 8.81
C SER A 216 -8.52 12.09 8.52
N ALA A 217 -9.54 12.90 8.24
CA ALA A 217 -9.39 14.36 8.26
C ALA A 217 -8.88 14.80 9.64
N PRO A 218 -8.03 15.84 9.75
CA PRO A 218 -7.80 16.47 11.03
C PRO A 218 -9.15 16.97 11.52
N SER A 219 -9.67 16.37 12.58
CA SER A 219 -10.88 16.81 13.25
C SER A 219 -10.72 18.30 13.57
N THR A 220 -11.44 19.16 12.86
CA THR A 220 -11.70 20.51 13.30
C THR A 220 -12.30 20.41 14.71
N PRO A 221 -11.81 21.17 15.70
CA PRO A 221 -12.45 21.18 17.00
C PRO A 221 -13.88 21.67 16.78
N SER A 222 -14.85 20.78 17.00
CA SER A 222 -16.25 21.17 17.03
C SER A 222 -16.43 22.11 18.22
N ASP A 223 -16.78 23.37 17.94
CA ASP A 223 -17.25 24.33 18.93
C ASP A 223 -18.49 23.77 19.62
N GLU A 224 -18.29 23.07 20.74
CA GLU A 224 -19.32 22.92 21.77
C GLU A 224 -19.46 24.26 22.51
N SER A 225 -20.16 25.21 21.90
CA SER A 225 -20.74 26.32 22.67
C SER A 225 -21.98 26.84 21.96
N CYS A 226 -23.12 26.22 22.23
CA CYS A 226 -24.44 26.83 22.14
C CYS A 226 -25.46 25.93 22.85
N VAL A 227 -25.40 25.91 24.19
CA VAL A 227 -26.57 25.54 25.00
C VAL A 227 -27.14 26.86 25.53
N PRO A 228 -28.38 27.26 25.20
CA PRO A 228 -29.02 28.38 25.88
C PRO A 228 -29.44 27.91 27.28
N ASP A 229 -28.93 28.59 28.30
CA ASP A 229 -29.32 28.44 29.70
C ASP A 229 -30.83 28.51 29.88
N SER A 230 -31.43 27.45 30.42
CA SER A 230 -32.72 27.51 31.09
C SER A 230 -32.49 27.66 32.60
N ALA A 231 -32.79 28.86 33.11
CA ALA A 231 -32.68 29.18 34.53
C ALA A 231 -33.82 28.55 35.37
N PRO A 232 -33.64 28.34 36.70
CA PRO A 232 -34.49 27.47 37.50
C PRO A 232 -35.55 28.17 38.37
N SER A 233 -36.64 27.42 38.59
CA SER A 233 -37.53 27.31 39.78
C SER A 233 -38.37 28.50 40.28
N ALA A 234 -39.68 28.26 40.38
CA ALA A 234 -40.50 28.61 41.55
C ALA A 234 -41.73 27.67 41.66
N SER A 235 -41.85 27.02 42.81
CA SER A 235 -42.86 26.04 43.30
C SER A 235 -44.11 26.74 43.91
N PRO A 236 -44.94 26.10 44.75
CA PRO A 236 -45.77 24.88 44.64
C PRO A 236 -47.28 25.20 44.84
N GLU A 237 -48.21 24.28 44.64
CA GLU A 237 -49.45 24.27 45.45
C GLU A 237 -50.14 22.90 45.50
N ASP A 238 -50.68 22.64 46.69
CA ASP A 238 -51.10 21.37 47.27
C ASP A 238 -52.43 20.79 46.75
N THR A 239 -52.53 19.48 46.95
CA THR A 239 -53.72 18.58 46.87
C THR A 239 -55.00 19.06 47.58
N PRO A 240 -56.12 18.33 47.43
CA PRO A 240 -56.46 17.50 48.58
C PRO A 240 -56.86 16.05 48.27
N VAL A 241 -56.44 15.26 49.26
CA VAL A 241 -56.73 13.89 49.66
C VAL A 241 -58.22 13.52 49.59
N SER A 242 -58.48 12.27 49.17
CA SER A 242 -59.64 11.52 49.59
C SER A 242 -59.31 10.79 50.91
N ARG A 243 -60.05 11.15 51.96
CA ARG A 243 -60.14 10.59 53.33
C ARG A 243 -59.00 10.78 54.32
#